data_AF-A0A351DWP5-F1
#
_entry.id   AF-A0A351DWP5-F1
#
_cell.length_a   1.000
_cell.length_b   1.000
_cell.length_c   1.000
_cell.angle_alpha   90.00
_cell.angle_beta   90.00
_cell.angle_gamma   90.00
#
_symmetry.space_group_name_H-M   'P 1'
#
loop_
_entity.id
_entity.type
_entity.pdbx_description
1 polymer ?
#
loop_
_entity_poly.entity_id
_entity_poly.type
_entity_poly.pdbx_seq_one_letter_code
_entity_poly.pdbx_strand_id
1 'polypeptide(L)'
;MSLPLNPSLAVQPCSIQSLAEARLWVERFARPNGFSPYAWNTTKRIAMEVWKCHFSNRQFHRSVNFMHPLFYQMIRTPEGLPLVSIHRVRGWV
;
A
#
# COMPACT_ATOMS: atom_id res chain seq x y z
N MET A 1 5.68 12.88 11.70
CA MET A 1 4.27 13.28 11.47
C MET A 1 3.50 12.07 10.96
N SER A 2 2.32 11.80 11.51
CA SER A 2 1.51 10.59 11.30
C SER A 2 0.51 10.76 10.14
N LEU A 3 0.18 9.69 9.39
CA LEU A 3 -0.81 9.73 8.29
C LEU A 3 -2.15 9.11 8.70
N PRO A 4 -3.28 9.83 8.60
CA PRO A 4 -4.60 9.26 8.87
C PRO A 4 -4.99 8.19 7.83
N LEU A 5 -5.66 7.13 8.29
CA LEU A 5 -6.28 6.11 7.44
C LEU A 5 -7.44 6.70 6.64
N ASN A 6 -7.66 6.19 5.43
CA ASN A 6 -8.67 6.72 4.52
C ASN A 6 -10.09 6.35 5.01
N PRO A 7 -10.97 7.31 5.35
CA PRO A 7 -12.29 7.03 5.91
C PRO A 7 -13.21 6.28 4.93
N SER A 8 -12.90 6.31 3.63
CA SER A 8 -13.63 5.60 2.58
C SER A 8 -13.65 4.07 2.75
N LEU A 9 -12.65 3.51 3.44
CA LEU A 9 -12.54 2.06 3.71
C LEU A 9 -13.47 1.60 4.83
N ALA A 10 -14.03 2.54 5.62
CA ALA A 10 -15.07 2.22 6.59
C ALA A 10 -16.45 2.03 5.93
N VAL A 11 -16.64 2.56 4.71
CA VAL A 11 -17.92 2.52 3.97
C VAL A 11 -17.97 1.37 2.98
N GLN A 12 -16.83 1.01 2.36
CA GLN A 12 -16.71 -0.16 1.48
C GLN A 12 -15.76 -1.19 2.10
N PRO A 13 -16.25 -2.37 2.49
CA PRO A 13 -15.40 -3.41 3.04
C PRO A 13 -14.42 -3.90 1.97
N CYS A 14 -13.13 -3.83 2.28
CA CYS A 14 -12.09 -4.44 1.45
C CYS A 14 -12.32 -5.95 1.35
N SER A 15 -12.20 -6.53 0.16
CA SER A 15 -12.23 -7.99 -0.04
C SER A 15 -11.08 -8.71 0.68
N ILE A 16 -10.02 -7.98 1.03
CA ILE A 16 -8.87 -8.49 1.80
C ILE A 16 -9.17 -8.28 3.28
N GLN A 17 -9.52 -9.36 3.97
CA GLN A 17 -9.93 -9.37 5.39
C GLN A 17 -8.82 -9.85 6.32
N SER A 18 -7.73 -10.41 5.78
CA SER A 18 -6.60 -10.89 6.57
C SER A 18 -5.24 -10.41 6.05
N LEU A 19 -4.25 -10.41 6.96
CA LEU A 19 -2.86 -10.15 6.60
C LEU A 19 -2.28 -11.20 5.63
N ALA A 20 -2.80 -12.42 5.64
CA ALA A 20 -2.37 -13.48 4.72
C ALA A 20 -2.82 -13.17 3.28
N GLU A 21 -4.05 -12.73 3.10
CA GLU A 21 -4.59 -12.29 1.81
C GLU A 21 -3.89 -11.03 1.29
N ALA A 22 -3.59 -10.08 2.18
CA ALA A 22 -2.80 -8.89 1.84
C ALA A 22 -1.40 -9.26 1.33
N ARG A 23 -0.78 -10.29 1.92
CA ARG A 23 0.50 -10.81 1.46
C ARG A 23 0.40 -11.41 0.06
N LEU A 24 -0.62 -12.24 -0.19
CA LEU A 24 -0.87 -12.80 -1.52
C LEU A 24 -1.11 -11.70 -2.57
N TRP A 25 -1.85 -10.65 -2.19
CA TRP A 25 -2.07 -9.48 -3.02
C TRP A 25 -0.77 -8.77 -3.39
N VAL A 26 0.11 -8.48 -2.43
CA VAL A 26 1.41 -7.83 -2.69
C VAL A 26 2.33 -8.73 -3.52
N GLU A 27 2.31 -10.04 -3.29
CA GLU A 27 3.16 -11.00 -4.01
C GLU A 27 2.75 -11.18 -5.48
N ARG A 28 1.48 -10.92 -5.84
CA ARG A 28 0.99 -10.98 -7.23
C ARG A 28 1.75 -10.05 -8.17
N PHE A 29 2.34 -8.98 -7.64
CA PHE A 29 3.06 -8.00 -8.43
C PHE A 29 4.49 -8.49 -8.68
N ALA A 30 4.75 -8.84 -9.95
CA ALA A 30 6.08 -9.15 -10.43
C ALA A 30 6.99 -7.90 -10.41
N ARG A 31 8.29 -8.14 -10.29
CA ARG A 31 9.29 -7.07 -10.32
C ARG A 31 9.28 -6.39 -11.69
N PRO A 32 9.15 -5.06 -11.76
CA PRO A 32 9.27 -4.33 -13.03
C PRO A 32 10.69 -4.45 -13.60
N ASN A 33 10.79 -4.51 -14.93
CA ASN A 33 12.07 -4.57 -15.63
C ASN A 33 12.92 -3.33 -15.33
N GLY A 34 14.20 -3.53 -15.02
CA GLY A 34 15.13 -2.44 -14.67
C GLY A 34 15.12 -2.02 -13.19
N PHE A 35 14.27 -2.61 -12.34
CA PHE A 35 14.27 -2.34 -10.90
C PHE A 35 15.21 -3.28 -10.14
N SER A 36 16.00 -2.73 -9.20
CA SER A 36 16.85 -3.55 -8.33
C SER A 36 16.00 -4.54 -7.51
N PRO A 37 16.40 -5.83 -7.41
CA PRO A 37 15.69 -6.80 -6.58
C PRO A 37 15.62 -6.37 -5.11
N TYR A 38 16.66 -5.70 -4.61
CA TYR A 38 16.69 -5.15 -3.25
C TYR A 38 15.67 -4.02 -3.06
N ALA A 39 15.61 -3.10 -4.04
CA ALA A 39 14.66 -2.01 -4.02
C ALA A 39 13.21 -2.55 -4.07
N TRP A 40 12.95 -3.52 -4.95
CA TRP A 40 11.63 -4.14 -5.08
C TRP A 40 11.19 -4.89 -3.82
N ASN A 41 12.10 -5.63 -3.17
CA ASN A 41 11.80 -6.29 -1.90
C ASN A 41 11.50 -5.28 -0.79
N THR A 42 12.23 -4.15 -0.77
CA THR A 42 11.96 -3.04 0.14
C THR A 42 10.58 -2.43 -0.12
N THR A 43 10.22 -2.22 -1.39
CA THR A 43 8.89 -1.75 -1.81
C THR A 43 7.77 -2.67 -1.32
N LYS A 44 7.92 -4.00 -1.49
CA LYS A 44 6.95 -4.99 -0.98
C LYS A 44 6.84 -4.97 0.55
N ARG A 45 7.96 -4.82 1.26
CA ARG A 45 7.96 -4.70 2.74
C ARG A 45 7.20 -3.46 3.19
N ILE A 46 7.40 -2.32 2.53
CA ILE A 46 6.67 -1.08 2.81
C ILE A 46 5.18 -1.27 2.54
N ALA A 47 4.81 -1.89 1.42
CA ALA A 47 3.40 -2.16 1.09
C ALA A 47 2.75 -3.03 2.19
N MET A 48 3.43 -4.09 2.64
CA MET A 48 2.97 -4.93 3.76
C MET A 48 2.84 -4.17 5.08
N GLU A 49 3.73 -3.20 5.35
CA GLU A 49 3.64 -2.35 6.53
C GLU A 49 2.39 -1.46 6.49
N VAL A 50 2.04 -0.92 5.31
CA VAL A 50 0.78 -0.18 5.09
C VAL A 50 -0.43 -1.06 5.37
N TRP A 51 -0.44 -2.30 4.86
CA TRP A 51 -1.52 -3.26 5.14
C TRP A 51 -1.63 -3.59 6.64
N LYS A 52 -0.51 -3.78 7.34
CA LYS A 52 -0.49 -3.98 8.80
C LYS A 52 -1.06 -2.78 9.55
N CYS A 53 -0.70 -1.57 9.13
CA CYS A 53 -1.24 -0.33 9.68
C CYS A 53 -2.76 -0.26 9.47
N HIS A 54 -3.25 -0.59 8.29
CA HIS A 54 -4.69 -0.66 8.00
C HIS A 54 -5.43 -1.62 8.94
N PHE A 55 -4.98 -2.88 9.04
CA PHE A 55 -5.60 -3.87 9.93
C PHE A 55 -5.50 -3.52 11.42
N SER A 56 -4.43 -2.84 11.82
CA SER A 56 -4.23 -2.40 13.21
C SER A 56 -4.96 -1.09 13.53
N ASN A 57 -5.69 -0.51 12.56
CA ASN A 57 -6.24 0.84 12.61
C ASN A 57 -5.20 1.90 13.04
N ARG A 58 -3.92 1.65 12.71
CA ARG A 58 -2.78 2.51 13.05
C ARG A 58 -2.40 3.36 11.86
N GLN A 59 -2.02 4.59 12.16
CA GLN A 59 -1.54 5.54 11.16
C GLN A 59 -0.19 5.09 10.60
N PHE A 60 -0.01 5.19 9.28
CA PHE A 60 1.28 4.93 8.64
C PHE A 60 2.18 6.16 8.85
N HIS A 61 3.36 6.00 9.44
CA HIS A 61 4.21 7.14 9.82
C HIS A 61 5.36 7.44 8.84
N ARG A 62 5.56 6.60 7.83
CA ARG A 62 6.68 6.78 6.90
C ARG A 62 6.27 7.62 5.68
N SER A 63 7.17 8.49 5.25
CA SER A 63 7.08 9.14 3.95
C SER A 63 7.29 8.07 2.87
N VAL A 64 6.25 7.79 2.10
CA VAL A 64 6.41 7.05 0.85
C VAL A 64 6.99 8.02 -0.17
N ASN A 65 8.33 8.05 -0.28
CA ASN A 65 8.96 8.68 -1.43
C ASN A 65 8.61 7.85 -2.67
N PHE A 66 8.34 8.54 -3.78
CA PHE A 66 7.99 7.94 -5.06
C PHE A 66 8.72 6.64 -5.34
N MET A 67 7.98 5.55 -5.17
CA MET A 67 8.37 4.24 -5.65
C MET A 67 7.39 3.90 -6.76
N HIS A 68 7.93 3.49 -7.91
CA HIS A 68 7.29 2.94 -9.11
C HIS A 68 5.74 2.76 -9.09
N PRO A 69 4.98 3.09 -10.16
CA PRO A 69 3.51 3.04 -10.20
C PRO A 69 2.85 1.78 -9.60
N LEU A 70 3.48 0.63 -9.76
CA LEU A 70 3.06 -0.65 -9.18
C LEU A 70 2.95 -0.63 -7.64
N PHE A 71 3.75 0.16 -6.93
CA PHE A 71 3.63 0.33 -5.49
C PHE A 71 2.25 0.87 -5.10
N TYR A 72 1.76 1.88 -5.84
CA TYR A 72 0.42 2.42 -5.59
C TYR A 72 -0.68 1.41 -5.86
N GLN A 73 -0.45 0.47 -6.79
CA GLN A 73 -1.38 -0.64 -7.03
C GLN A 73 -1.34 -1.67 -5.89
N MET A 74 -0.18 -1.90 -5.25
CA MET A 74 -0.06 -2.81 -4.10
C MET A 74 -0.79 -2.31 -2.86
N ILE A 75 -0.80 -1.00 -2.63
CA ILE A 75 -1.48 -0.35 -1.49
C ILE A 75 -2.91 0.07 -1.82
N ARG A 76 -3.44 -0.35 -2.97
CA ARG A 76 -4.86 -0.29 -3.29
C ARG A 76 -5.49 -1.63 -2.98
N THR A 77 -6.75 -1.57 -2.56
CA THR A 77 -7.60 -2.75 -2.48
C THR A 77 -7.90 -3.26 -3.89
N PRO A 78 -8.30 -4.53 -4.05
CA PRO A 78 -8.80 -5.05 -5.32
C PRO A 78 -9.95 -4.23 -5.90
N GLU A 79 -10.74 -3.54 -5.08
CA GLU A 79 -11.80 -2.64 -5.55
C GLU A 79 -11.26 -1.30 -6.10
N GLY A 80 -9.96 -1.05 -5.99
CA GLY A 80 -9.31 0.18 -6.44
C GLY A 80 -9.27 1.28 -5.39
N LEU A 81 -9.72 1.02 -4.15
CA LEU A 81 -9.67 1.99 -3.06
C LEU A 81 -8.26 2.10 -2.49
N PRO A 82 -7.70 3.31 -2.33
CA PRO A 82 -6.37 3.47 -1.77
C PRO A 82 -6.41 3.39 -0.24
N LEU A 83 -5.56 2.53 0.33
CA LEU A 83 -5.43 2.34 1.79
C LEU A 83 -4.93 3.61 2.49
N VAL A 84 -4.15 4.42 1.78
CA VAL A 84 -3.56 5.67 2.26
C VAL A 84 -4.15 6.82 1.46
N SER A 85 -4.57 7.90 2.12
CA SER A 85 -5.11 9.08 1.44
C SER A 85 -4.14 9.63 0.41
N ILE A 86 -4.60 9.70 -0.85
CA ILE A 86 -3.72 9.95 -1.98
C ILE A 86 -3.22 11.39 -2.05
N HIS A 87 -3.92 12.32 -1.38
CA HIS A 87 -3.49 13.71 -1.19
C HIS A 87 -2.13 13.87 -0.47
N ARG A 88 -1.56 12.81 0.10
CA ARG A 88 -0.24 12.83 0.75
C ARG A 88 0.80 11.92 0.11
N VAL A 89 0.42 11.23 -0.96
CA VAL A 89 1.39 10.75 -1.94
C VAL A 89 1.90 12.01 -2.63
N ARG A 90 3.09 12.49 -2.24
CA ARG A 90 3.76 13.56 -3.01
C ARG A 90 3.77 13.14 -4.48
N GLY A 91 3.58 14.10 -5.41
CA GLY A 91 3.76 14.12 -6.89
C GLY A 91 2.80 13.32 -7.79
N TRP A 92 1.60 13.01 -7.30
CA TRP A 92 0.57 12.52 -8.21
C TRP A 92 0.30 13.67 -9.20
N VAL A 93 0.77 13.50 -10.43
CA VAL A 93 0.46 14.35 -11.60
C VAL A 93 -0.45 13.55 -12.50
#